data_AF-A0A8E2D4Z4-F1
#
_entry.id   AF-A0A8E2D4Z4-F1
#
_cell.length_a   1.000
_cell.length_b   1.000
_cell.length_c   1.000
_cell.angle_alpha   90.00
_cell.angle_beta   90.00
_cell.angle_gamma   90.00
#
_symmetry.space_group_name_H-M   'P 1'
#
loop_
_entity.id
_entity.type
_entity.pdbx_description
1 polymer ?
#
loop_
_entity_poly.entity_id
_entity_poly.type
_entity_poly.pdbx_seq_one_letter_code
_entity_poly.pdbx_strand_id
1 'polypeptide(L)'
;MYRYVMFLILPALCSLVNPVRAQVRDVSVVIAADTHFDMPPESDQFYHVKAMNRLPGTFVWPAGGPQAFAGDTLKQLNGVVIAGDIFDKADPRIRALYNARYSRGTGDKQIHFPVYPGFGNHDINPFSEDSIRNLQGRGFNLQFMDSVLQTKLAKGEILNLHAPSRAYSWNVGDVHFIQAQTFAGDTSYSESNMEWMANDLKQYASNGNPVVYIQHYGVDKWALGWWNQTARNQLFDLLDQYNLAAFFVGHTHTPSIQYYRGYPIYQVNNAWPDKDGNGSFAVLRIKDNQVGVASCRWTDSLGHYEVVAPYMESALPRVVDKQIHYNAFSHNDYWRPNPLKDALAFRFNCVEADLYLINGELYVAHDRPDTLDSRLTFRELYLKPLARRIRDNGGKVYPESDRPFMLMVDCKTSGEEMYPVLKAQMEPYKELFCSVNDGTYKEGAVLFFLSGDRPMLSLPQEKSRFTFLDGKVADLNKGMSRTLTPVVSDNFASFFKWKGNGEMPADELKRMREIMNQARSEGKLFRWWGAPDTENYKHFILQEGIDLIGADDLNSLFNILTDKRESLGK
;
A
#
# COMPACT_ATOMS: atom_id res chain seq x y z
N MET A 1 52.61 -17.79 -63.81
CA MET A 1 53.24 -18.74 -62.88
C MET A 1 52.52 -18.63 -61.54
N TYR A 2 51.66 -19.59 -61.21
CA TYR A 2 50.78 -19.49 -60.03
C TYR A 2 51.52 -19.88 -58.74
N ARG A 3 51.26 -19.15 -57.64
CA ARG A 3 51.53 -19.59 -56.27
C ARG A 3 50.22 -19.65 -55.51
N TYR A 4 50.02 -20.75 -54.77
CA TYR A 4 48.82 -20.98 -53.98
C TYR A 4 48.83 -20.13 -52.71
N VAL A 5 47.66 -19.66 -52.30
CA VAL A 5 47.33 -19.31 -50.91
C VAL A 5 46.07 -20.09 -50.56
N MET A 6 46.10 -20.78 -49.42
CA MET A 6 45.07 -21.74 -49.03
C MET A 6 44.00 -21.06 -48.18
N PHE A 7 42.77 -20.96 -48.70
CA PHE A 7 41.63 -20.47 -47.91
C PHE A 7 41.02 -21.61 -47.08
N LEU A 8 40.95 -21.40 -45.77
CA LEU A 8 40.26 -22.29 -44.82
C LEU A 8 38.75 -22.10 -44.95
N ILE A 9 38.02 -23.20 -45.14
CA ILE A 9 36.55 -23.22 -45.08
C ILE A 9 36.13 -23.46 -43.63
N LEU A 10 35.56 -22.44 -42.98
CA LEU A 10 34.74 -22.67 -41.78
C LEU A 10 33.30 -22.97 -42.24
N PRO A 11 32.67 -24.07 -41.78
CA PRO A 11 31.25 -24.26 -41.95
C PRO A 11 30.49 -23.31 -41.02
N ALA A 12 29.61 -22.48 -41.58
CA ALA A 12 28.73 -21.65 -40.78
C ALA A 12 27.66 -22.53 -40.12
N LEU A 13 27.73 -22.72 -38.80
CA LEU A 13 26.59 -23.26 -38.04
C LEU A 13 25.49 -22.20 -38.00
N CYS A 14 24.53 -22.30 -38.91
CA CYS A 14 23.21 -21.70 -38.71
C CYS A 14 22.56 -22.36 -37.50
N SER A 15 22.65 -21.72 -36.33
CA SER A 15 21.86 -22.09 -35.16
C SER A 15 20.38 -21.93 -35.51
N LEU A 16 19.67 -23.06 -35.59
CA LEU A 16 18.22 -23.10 -35.68
C LEU A 16 17.64 -22.55 -34.36
N VAL A 17 17.45 -21.24 -34.29
CA VAL A 17 16.64 -20.59 -33.26
C VAL A 17 15.20 -21.03 -33.51
N ASN A 18 14.81 -22.15 -32.90
CA ASN A 18 13.41 -22.53 -32.78
C ASN A 18 12.68 -21.35 -32.15
N PRO A 19 11.67 -20.75 -32.82
CA PRO A 19 10.85 -19.73 -32.17
C PRO A 19 10.16 -20.39 -30.99
N VAL A 20 10.51 -19.97 -29.77
CA VAL A 20 9.80 -20.40 -28.56
C VAL A 20 8.36 -19.95 -28.73
N ARG A 21 7.47 -20.90 -29.02
CA ARG A 21 6.04 -20.64 -29.21
C ARG A 21 5.53 -20.05 -27.90
N ALA A 22 5.21 -18.75 -27.92
CA ALA A 22 4.78 -18.01 -26.73
C ALA A 22 3.68 -18.81 -26.02
N GLN A 23 3.91 -19.10 -24.73
CA GLN A 23 2.99 -19.89 -23.94
C GLN A 23 1.69 -19.10 -23.78
N VAL A 24 0.60 -19.60 -24.35
CA VAL A 24 -0.72 -18.95 -24.21
C VAL A 24 -1.13 -19.06 -22.75
N ARG A 25 -1.14 -17.91 -22.07
CA ARG A 25 -1.49 -17.79 -20.66
C ARG A 25 -3.01 -17.86 -20.56
N ASP A 26 -3.52 -18.87 -19.85
CA ASP A 26 -4.93 -18.93 -19.39
C ASP A 26 -4.95 -19.68 -18.05
N VAL A 27 -4.47 -18.98 -17.02
CA VAL A 27 -4.33 -19.46 -15.64
C VAL A 27 -5.59 -19.11 -14.89
N SER A 28 -6.14 -20.03 -14.09
CA SER A 28 -7.28 -19.75 -13.22
C SER A 28 -7.19 -20.52 -11.90
N VAL A 29 -7.48 -19.84 -10.80
CA VAL A 29 -7.47 -20.42 -9.44
C VAL A 29 -8.63 -19.88 -8.61
N VAL A 30 -9.07 -20.65 -7.62
CA VAL A 30 -9.92 -20.11 -6.55
C VAL A 30 -9.02 -19.58 -5.44
N ILE A 31 -9.38 -18.43 -4.87
CA ILE A 31 -8.87 -17.97 -3.58
C ILE A 31 -10.04 -18.05 -2.60
N ALA A 32 -9.93 -18.93 -1.61
CA ALA A 32 -10.78 -18.96 -0.42
C ALA A 32 -10.06 -18.25 0.73
N ALA A 33 -10.79 -17.86 1.77
CA ALA A 33 -10.24 -17.36 3.02
C ALA A 33 -11.11 -17.86 4.18
N ASP A 34 -10.65 -17.57 5.40
CA ASP A 34 -11.45 -17.56 6.63
C ASP A 34 -12.41 -18.76 6.69
N THR A 35 -11.79 -19.95 6.66
CA THR A 35 -12.52 -21.22 6.62
C THR A 35 -12.89 -21.73 8.01
N HIS A 36 -12.17 -21.29 9.06
CA HIS A 36 -12.40 -21.61 10.48
C HIS A 36 -12.92 -23.03 10.71
N PHE A 37 -12.11 -24.03 10.36
CA PHE A 37 -12.39 -25.38 10.81
C PHE A 37 -12.35 -25.42 12.34
N ASP A 38 -13.49 -25.80 12.91
CA ASP A 38 -13.70 -26.01 14.35
C ASP A 38 -14.17 -27.46 14.61
N MET A 39 -14.48 -27.75 15.87
CA MET A 39 -14.94 -29.03 16.38
C MET A 39 -16.12 -29.63 15.58
N PRO A 40 -16.06 -30.93 15.21
CA PRO A 40 -17.17 -31.62 14.54
C PRO A 40 -18.44 -31.66 15.42
N PRO A 41 -19.66 -31.77 14.84
CA PRO A 41 -20.00 -32.26 13.50
C PRO A 41 -19.74 -31.30 12.33
N GLU A 42 -20.08 -31.75 11.11
CA GLU A 42 -19.78 -31.07 9.86
C GLU A 42 -20.24 -29.61 9.79
N SER A 43 -19.33 -28.74 9.35
CA SER A 43 -19.46 -27.30 9.15
C SER A 43 -19.45 -26.91 7.67
N ASP A 44 -19.78 -25.66 7.36
CA ASP A 44 -20.21 -25.18 6.04
C ASP A 44 -19.15 -25.22 4.92
N GLN A 45 -17.88 -25.51 5.24
CA GLN A 45 -16.80 -25.54 4.24
C GLN A 45 -17.01 -26.64 3.19
N PHE A 46 -17.92 -27.60 3.40
CA PHE A 46 -18.30 -28.56 2.35
C PHE A 46 -19.13 -27.93 1.22
N TYR A 47 -19.93 -26.90 1.48
CA TYR A 47 -20.63 -26.15 0.43
C TYR A 47 -19.63 -25.45 -0.49
N HIS A 48 -18.61 -24.81 0.13
CA HIS A 48 -17.43 -24.25 -0.55
C HIS A 48 -16.76 -25.27 -1.48
N VAL A 49 -16.39 -26.46 -0.95
CA VAL A 49 -15.75 -27.52 -1.75
C VAL A 49 -16.62 -27.97 -2.93
N LYS A 50 -17.93 -28.17 -2.73
CA LYS A 50 -18.83 -28.61 -3.79
C LYS A 50 -19.04 -27.56 -4.87
N ALA A 51 -19.17 -26.28 -4.49
CA ALA A 51 -19.25 -25.18 -5.45
C ALA A 51 -17.93 -25.03 -6.24
N MET A 52 -16.76 -25.09 -5.57
CA MET A 52 -15.45 -25.06 -6.24
C MET A 52 -15.25 -26.21 -7.22
N ASN A 53 -15.59 -27.45 -6.84
CA ASN A 53 -15.52 -28.62 -7.72
C ASN A 53 -16.42 -28.50 -8.95
N ARG A 54 -17.49 -27.69 -8.88
CA ARG A 54 -18.44 -27.50 -9.98
C ARG A 54 -17.97 -26.49 -11.03
N LEU A 55 -17.15 -25.50 -10.67
CA LEU A 55 -16.82 -24.35 -11.54
C LEU A 55 -16.39 -24.71 -12.98
N PRO A 56 -15.52 -25.72 -13.24
CA PRO A 56 -15.04 -26.00 -14.59
C PRO A 56 -16.18 -26.46 -15.51
N GLY A 57 -16.42 -25.72 -16.59
CA GLY A 57 -17.50 -25.96 -17.54
C GLY A 57 -18.87 -25.41 -17.12
N THR A 58 -19.03 -24.84 -15.92
CA THR A 58 -20.30 -24.21 -15.48
C THR A 58 -20.18 -22.74 -15.10
N PHE A 59 -19.02 -22.26 -14.66
CA PHE A 59 -18.83 -20.85 -14.35
C PHE A 59 -18.75 -20.03 -15.63
N VAL A 60 -19.61 -19.02 -15.76
CA VAL A 60 -19.62 -18.04 -16.85
C VAL A 60 -19.36 -16.66 -16.26
N TRP A 61 -18.42 -15.92 -16.85
CA TRP A 61 -18.11 -14.56 -16.40
C TRP A 61 -19.31 -13.62 -16.65
N PRO A 62 -19.84 -12.93 -15.61
CA PRO A 62 -21.05 -12.11 -15.74
C PRO A 62 -20.79 -10.85 -16.58
N ALA A 63 -21.79 -10.39 -17.32
CA ALA A 63 -21.69 -9.21 -18.17
C ALA A 63 -21.44 -7.89 -17.40
N GLY A 64 -21.76 -7.85 -16.10
CA GLY A 64 -21.42 -6.75 -15.19
C GLY A 64 -20.10 -6.93 -14.42
N GLY A 65 -19.34 -7.99 -14.71
CA GLY A 65 -18.01 -8.26 -14.14
C GLY A 65 -16.87 -7.84 -15.08
N PRO A 66 -15.70 -8.49 -15.00
CA PRO A 66 -14.55 -8.19 -15.86
C PRO A 66 -14.89 -8.34 -17.36
N GLN A 67 -14.86 -7.23 -18.09
CA GLN A 67 -15.33 -7.12 -19.47
C GLN A 67 -14.50 -7.96 -20.44
N ALA A 68 -13.19 -8.09 -20.19
CA ALA A 68 -12.27 -8.93 -20.95
C ALA A 68 -12.68 -10.40 -21.02
N PHE A 69 -13.51 -10.89 -20.07
CA PHE A 69 -13.96 -12.28 -20.01
C PHE A 69 -15.47 -12.47 -20.13
N ALA A 70 -16.27 -11.39 -20.17
CA ALA A 70 -17.74 -11.44 -20.14
C ALA A 70 -18.32 -12.47 -21.13
N GLY A 71 -19.07 -13.45 -20.61
CA GLY A 71 -19.67 -14.54 -21.37
C GLY A 71 -18.75 -15.73 -21.70
N ASP A 72 -17.43 -15.66 -21.49
CA ASP A 72 -16.56 -16.84 -21.58
C ASP A 72 -16.82 -17.80 -20.40
N THR A 73 -16.63 -19.09 -20.63
CA THR A 73 -16.83 -20.14 -19.61
C THR A 73 -15.47 -20.55 -19.04
N LEU A 74 -15.38 -20.72 -17.72
CA LEU A 74 -14.16 -21.22 -17.08
C LEU A 74 -13.92 -22.69 -17.47
N LYS A 75 -12.87 -22.97 -18.25
CA LYS A 75 -12.62 -24.31 -18.82
C LYS A 75 -11.80 -25.22 -17.90
N GLN A 76 -10.97 -24.63 -17.03
CA GLN A 76 -10.07 -25.34 -16.14
C GLN A 76 -9.87 -24.56 -14.85
N LEU A 77 -9.46 -25.26 -13.79
CA LEU A 77 -8.97 -24.66 -12.56
C LEU A 77 -7.64 -25.31 -12.18
N ASN A 78 -6.61 -24.50 -11.95
CA ASN A 78 -5.25 -24.97 -11.70
C ASN A 78 -4.99 -25.27 -10.21
N GLY A 79 -5.78 -24.70 -9.31
CA GLY A 79 -5.67 -24.91 -7.87
C GLY A 79 -6.63 -24.06 -7.03
N VAL A 80 -6.59 -24.29 -5.72
CA VAL A 80 -7.25 -23.48 -4.70
C VAL A 80 -6.21 -22.94 -3.75
N VAL A 81 -6.22 -21.64 -3.48
CA VAL A 81 -5.37 -20.97 -2.47
C VAL A 81 -6.24 -20.62 -1.27
N ILE A 82 -5.69 -20.69 -0.06
CA ILE A 82 -6.36 -20.23 1.16
C ILE A 82 -5.60 -19.00 1.70
N ALA A 83 -6.29 -17.87 1.87
CA ALA A 83 -5.75 -16.60 2.36
C ALA A 83 -5.90 -16.45 3.89
N GLY A 84 -5.52 -17.49 4.64
CA GLY A 84 -5.55 -17.49 6.10
C GLY A 84 -6.80 -18.08 6.74
N ASP A 85 -6.76 -18.09 8.08
CA ASP A 85 -7.69 -18.70 9.02
C ASP A 85 -8.31 -20.02 8.57
N ILE A 86 -7.42 -21.02 8.54
CA ILE A 86 -7.80 -22.41 8.29
C ILE A 86 -8.42 -23.03 9.55
N PHE A 87 -7.84 -22.80 10.73
CA PHE A 87 -8.27 -23.41 11.99
C PHE A 87 -8.70 -22.36 13.01
N ASP A 88 -9.90 -22.54 13.56
CA ASP A 88 -10.32 -21.75 14.72
C ASP A 88 -9.61 -22.23 16.00
N LYS A 89 -9.37 -23.55 16.11
CA LYS A 89 -8.76 -24.21 17.27
C LYS A 89 -7.81 -25.32 16.85
N ALA A 90 -6.76 -25.56 17.64
CA ALA A 90 -5.78 -26.60 17.38
C ALA A 90 -6.18 -27.96 18.02
N ASP A 91 -6.83 -28.84 17.25
CA ASP A 91 -7.21 -30.19 17.68
C ASP A 91 -7.07 -31.23 16.54
N PRO A 92 -6.62 -32.48 16.80
CA PRO A 92 -6.52 -33.53 15.78
C PRO A 92 -7.82 -33.87 15.04
N ARG A 93 -8.98 -33.73 15.68
CA ARG A 93 -10.31 -33.99 15.08
C ARG A 93 -10.67 -32.91 14.06
N ILE A 94 -10.37 -31.66 14.39
CA ILE A 94 -10.48 -30.52 13.48
C ILE A 94 -9.56 -30.72 12.27
N ARG A 95 -8.33 -31.18 12.51
CA ARG A 95 -7.40 -31.47 11.41
C ARG A 95 -7.84 -32.63 10.52
N ALA A 96 -8.48 -33.66 11.10
CA ALA A 96 -9.10 -34.73 10.33
C ALA A 96 -10.27 -34.22 9.47
N LEU A 97 -11.09 -33.29 9.98
CA LEU A 97 -12.18 -32.66 9.24
C LEU A 97 -11.66 -31.82 8.07
N TYR A 98 -10.65 -30.97 8.28
CA TYR A 98 -9.97 -30.26 7.18
C TYR A 98 -9.40 -31.22 6.14
N ASN A 99 -8.69 -32.27 6.56
CA ASN A 99 -8.13 -33.26 5.64
C ASN A 99 -9.23 -34.00 4.85
N ALA A 100 -10.43 -34.14 5.41
CA ALA A 100 -11.59 -34.70 4.73
C ALA A 100 -12.32 -33.71 3.78
N ARG A 101 -11.83 -32.47 3.64
CA ARG A 101 -12.35 -31.43 2.73
C ARG A 101 -11.29 -30.92 1.75
N TYR A 102 -10.16 -30.45 2.26
CA TYR A 102 -9.11 -29.73 1.51
C TYR A 102 -7.83 -30.55 1.23
N SER A 103 -7.76 -31.82 1.64
CA SER A 103 -6.80 -32.74 0.98
C SER A 103 -7.35 -33.12 -0.38
N ARG A 104 -6.54 -32.96 -1.43
CA ARG A 104 -6.94 -33.29 -2.81
C ARG A 104 -7.40 -34.74 -2.92
N GLY A 105 -8.62 -34.95 -3.40
CA GLY A 105 -9.26 -36.26 -3.50
C GLY A 105 -10.25 -36.33 -4.66
N THR A 106 -11.20 -37.27 -4.57
CA THR A 106 -12.23 -37.51 -5.60
C THR A 106 -13.64 -37.71 -5.02
N GLY A 107 -13.80 -37.74 -3.70
CA GLY A 107 -15.12 -37.80 -3.07
C GLY A 107 -15.94 -36.52 -3.30
N ASP A 108 -17.27 -36.61 -3.16
CA ASP A 108 -18.22 -35.50 -3.31
C ASP A 108 -17.85 -34.27 -2.45
N LYS A 109 -17.34 -34.51 -1.24
CA LYS A 109 -16.95 -33.48 -0.27
C LYS A 109 -15.44 -33.24 -0.18
N GLN A 110 -14.64 -33.80 -1.09
CA GLN A 110 -13.20 -33.54 -1.17
C GLN A 110 -12.91 -32.62 -2.36
N ILE A 111 -11.98 -31.69 -2.21
CA ILE A 111 -11.55 -30.82 -3.31
C ILE A 111 -10.77 -31.62 -4.37
N HIS A 112 -11.05 -31.39 -5.66
CA HIS A 112 -10.44 -32.18 -6.75
C HIS A 112 -9.12 -31.58 -7.29
N PHE A 113 -8.79 -30.37 -6.86
CA PHE A 113 -7.63 -29.58 -7.31
C PHE A 113 -6.49 -29.54 -6.27
N PRO A 114 -5.26 -29.16 -6.65
CA PRO A 114 -4.19 -28.86 -5.70
C PRO A 114 -4.59 -27.71 -4.77
N VAL A 115 -4.36 -27.87 -3.46
CA VAL A 115 -4.57 -26.80 -2.45
C VAL A 115 -3.24 -26.19 -2.03
N TYR A 116 -3.22 -24.87 -1.88
CA TYR A 116 -2.12 -24.05 -1.41
C TYR A 116 -2.57 -23.32 -0.12
N PRO A 117 -2.32 -23.90 1.07
CA PRO A 117 -2.80 -23.36 2.33
C PRO A 117 -2.00 -22.12 2.77
N GLY A 118 -2.68 -21.16 3.39
CA GLY A 118 -2.09 -20.00 4.06
C GLY A 118 -2.72 -19.81 5.44
N PHE A 119 -1.97 -19.26 6.39
CA PHE A 119 -2.35 -19.08 7.79
C PHE A 119 -2.71 -17.64 8.14
N GLY A 120 -3.74 -17.50 8.98
CA GLY A 120 -4.20 -16.24 9.55
C GLY A 120 -3.97 -16.13 11.05
N ASN A 121 -4.73 -15.25 11.72
CA ASN A 121 -4.51 -14.98 13.13
C ASN A 121 -5.07 -16.04 14.09
N HIS A 122 -6.11 -16.79 13.73
CA HIS A 122 -6.59 -17.94 14.49
C HIS A 122 -5.63 -19.14 14.34
N ASP A 123 -5.01 -19.34 13.17
CA ASP A 123 -4.00 -20.38 12.98
C ASP A 123 -2.76 -20.18 13.89
N ILE A 124 -2.35 -18.92 14.06
CA ILE A 124 -1.19 -18.53 14.88
C ILE A 124 -1.55 -18.30 16.36
N ASN A 125 -2.81 -17.95 16.66
CA ASN A 125 -3.29 -17.70 18.02
C ASN A 125 -4.65 -18.39 18.32
N PRO A 126 -4.72 -19.74 18.29
CA PRO A 126 -5.98 -20.49 18.42
C PRO A 126 -6.61 -20.47 19.81
N PHE A 127 -5.98 -19.84 20.82
CA PHE A 127 -6.51 -19.73 22.19
C PHE A 127 -6.12 -18.38 22.80
N SER A 128 -6.59 -17.28 22.20
CA SER A 128 -6.25 -15.89 22.57
C SER A 128 -6.35 -15.56 24.07
N GLU A 129 -7.29 -16.16 24.81
CA GLU A 129 -7.50 -15.95 26.25
C GLU A 129 -6.57 -16.77 27.18
N ASP A 130 -5.82 -17.76 26.66
CA ASP A 130 -4.94 -18.64 27.45
C ASP A 130 -3.58 -18.80 26.78
N SER A 131 -2.58 -18.06 27.25
CA SER A 131 -1.25 -18.01 26.64
C SER A 131 -0.52 -19.36 26.59
N ILE A 132 -0.80 -20.30 27.51
CA ILE A 132 -0.15 -21.61 27.55
C ILE A 132 -0.77 -22.52 26.48
N ARG A 133 -2.11 -22.61 26.43
CA ARG A 133 -2.81 -23.32 25.36
C ARG A 133 -2.54 -22.69 24.00
N ASN A 134 -2.41 -21.36 23.93
CA ASN A 134 -2.10 -20.64 22.69
C ASN A 134 -0.74 -21.06 22.11
N LEU A 135 0.31 -21.10 22.93
CA LEU A 135 1.64 -21.54 22.51
C LEU A 135 1.66 -23.01 22.07
N GLN A 136 0.94 -23.88 22.77
CA GLN A 136 0.81 -25.30 22.41
C GLN A 136 0.05 -25.49 21.09
N GLY A 137 -1.09 -24.79 20.93
CA GLY A 137 -1.92 -24.84 19.73
C GLY A 137 -1.23 -24.25 18.49
N ARG A 138 -0.54 -23.12 18.66
CA ARG A 138 0.37 -22.56 17.64
C ARG A 138 1.41 -23.60 17.22
N GLY A 139 2.08 -24.25 18.17
CA GLY A 139 3.06 -25.30 17.88
C GLY A 139 2.49 -26.46 17.06
N PHE A 140 1.29 -26.93 17.41
CA PHE A 140 0.57 -27.97 16.67
C PHE A 140 0.24 -27.56 15.23
N ASN A 141 -0.30 -26.35 15.03
CA ASN A 141 -0.63 -25.81 13.72
C ASN A 141 0.63 -25.62 12.84
N LEU A 142 1.70 -25.04 13.40
CA LEU A 142 2.97 -24.81 12.69
C LEU A 142 3.63 -26.12 12.23
N GLN A 143 3.73 -27.13 13.11
CA GLN A 143 4.29 -28.46 12.76
C GLN A 143 3.54 -29.11 11.59
N PHE A 144 2.21 -28.97 11.55
CA PHE A 144 1.41 -29.48 10.45
C PHE A 144 1.69 -28.72 9.13
N MET A 145 1.80 -27.38 9.17
CA MET A 145 2.13 -26.59 7.98
C MET A 145 3.51 -26.98 7.44
N ASP A 146 4.50 -27.16 8.31
CA ASP A 146 5.83 -27.64 7.97
C ASP A 146 5.76 -28.98 7.22
N SER A 147 5.00 -29.94 7.73
CA SER A 147 4.78 -31.26 7.10
C SER A 147 4.18 -31.14 5.69
N VAL A 148 3.19 -30.26 5.49
CA VAL A 148 2.56 -30.06 4.17
C VAL A 148 3.49 -29.35 3.19
N LEU A 149 4.17 -28.27 3.61
CA LEU A 149 5.04 -27.51 2.71
C LEU A 149 6.31 -28.29 2.34
N GLN A 150 6.90 -29.05 3.28
CA GLN A 150 8.00 -29.97 2.95
C GLN A 150 7.55 -31.09 2.00
N THR A 151 6.36 -31.66 2.21
CA THR A 151 5.78 -32.66 1.28
C THR A 151 5.56 -32.07 -0.12
N LYS A 152 5.13 -30.81 -0.23
CA LYS A 152 4.96 -30.11 -1.50
C LYS A 152 6.29 -29.81 -2.19
N LEU A 153 7.28 -29.33 -1.45
CA LEU A 153 8.61 -29.02 -1.96
C LEU A 153 9.30 -30.28 -2.49
N ALA A 154 9.25 -31.39 -1.74
CA ALA A 154 9.80 -32.69 -2.15
C ALA A 154 9.16 -33.29 -3.41
N LYS A 155 7.97 -32.82 -3.82
CA LYS A 155 7.29 -33.20 -5.06
C LYS A 155 7.44 -32.19 -6.19
N GLY A 156 8.01 -31.01 -5.94
CA GLY A 156 7.98 -29.88 -6.88
C GLY A 156 6.60 -29.24 -7.05
N GLU A 157 5.67 -29.42 -6.10
CA GLU A 157 4.37 -28.70 -6.09
C GLU A 157 4.54 -27.21 -5.73
N ILE A 158 5.66 -26.84 -5.09
CA ILE A 158 6.11 -25.47 -4.80
C ILE A 158 7.60 -25.34 -5.15
N LEU A 159 8.07 -24.11 -5.41
CA LEU A 159 9.42 -23.82 -5.90
C LEU A 159 10.39 -23.37 -4.81
N ASN A 160 9.90 -22.61 -3.82
CA ASN A 160 10.71 -22.02 -2.77
C ASN A 160 9.92 -21.96 -1.45
N LEU A 161 10.61 -22.03 -0.31
CA LEU A 161 10.04 -22.12 1.03
C LEU A 161 10.93 -21.41 2.07
N HIS A 162 10.41 -20.36 2.68
CA HIS A 162 10.99 -19.73 3.87
C HIS A 162 10.58 -20.51 5.12
N ALA A 163 11.37 -21.51 5.50
CA ALA A 163 11.05 -22.39 6.63
C ALA A 163 10.72 -21.65 7.96
N PRO A 164 11.37 -20.53 8.36
CA PRO A 164 11.05 -19.86 9.62
C PRO A 164 9.61 -19.32 9.70
N SER A 165 9.14 -18.67 8.62
CA SER A 165 7.79 -18.06 8.56
C SER A 165 6.76 -18.92 7.84
N ARG A 166 7.18 -20.03 7.22
CA ARG A 166 6.39 -20.85 6.29
C ARG A 166 5.90 -20.10 5.04
N ALA A 167 6.45 -18.93 4.71
CA ALA A 167 6.12 -18.27 3.44
C ALA A 167 6.67 -19.11 2.28
N TYR A 168 5.96 -19.21 1.15
CA TYR A 168 6.36 -20.05 0.02
C TYR A 168 5.83 -19.55 -1.31
N SER A 169 6.41 -20.04 -2.40
CA SER A 169 6.03 -19.66 -3.76
C SER A 169 5.98 -20.82 -4.73
N TRP A 170 5.22 -20.64 -5.82
CA TRP A 170 5.06 -21.61 -6.90
C TRP A 170 4.70 -20.91 -8.20
N ASN A 171 4.78 -21.63 -9.32
CA ASN A 171 4.32 -21.11 -10.62
C ASN A 171 3.14 -21.92 -11.15
N VAL A 172 2.26 -21.25 -11.89
CA VAL A 172 1.25 -21.90 -12.75
C VAL A 172 1.47 -21.37 -14.17
N GLY A 173 2.06 -22.20 -15.03
CA GLY A 173 2.59 -21.72 -16.31
C GLY A 173 3.71 -20.71 -16.06
N ASP A 174 3.54 -19.48 -16.56
CA ASP A 174 4.46 -18.36 -16.36
C ASP A 174 4.00 -17.35 -15.30
N VAL A 175 2.84 -17.56 -14.66
CA VAL A 175 2.37 -16.77 -13.52
C VAL A 175 3.02 -17.27 -12.25
N HIS A 176 3.61 -16.36 -11.48
CA HIS A 176 4.27 -16.63 -10.21
C HIS A 176 3.34 -16.27 -9.04
N PHE A 177 3.27 -17.13 -8.03
CA PHE A 177 2.40 -17.01 -6.86
C PHE A 177 3.21 -17.02 -5.57
N ILE A 178 2.90 -16.12 -4.65
CA ILE A 178 3.54 -16.05 -3.32
C ILE A 178 2.45 -16.08 -2.25
N GLN A 179 2.59 -16.99 -1.28
CA GLN A 179 1.81 -17.03 -0.04
C GLN A 179 2.72 -16.63 1.13
N ALA A 180 2.50 -15.43 1.66
CA ALA A 180 3.30 -14.83 2.73
C ALA A 180 2.85 -15.21 4.15
N GLN A 181 1.78 -16.01 4.29
CA GLN A 181 1.07 -16.34 5.52
C GLN A 181 0.33 -15.10 6.07
N THR A 182 0.52 -14.74 7.35
CA THR A 182 -0.21 -13.64 8.01
C THR A 182 -0.05 -12.30 7.28
N PHE A 183 1.19 -11.81 7.15
CA PHE A 183 1.54 -10.61 6.36
C PHE A 183 3.03 -10.52 6.00
N ALA A 184 3.35 -9.67 5.03
CA ALA A 184 4.73 -9.30 4.69
C ALA A 184 5.45 -8.66 5.89
N GLY A 185 6.49 -9.31 6.38
CA GLY A 185 7.33 -8.84 7.48
C GLY A 185 6.80 -9.14 8.88
N ASP A 186 5.89 -10.10 9.06
CA ASP A 186 5.48 -10.55 10.40
C ASP A 186 6.65 -11.16 11.19
N THR A 187 6.83 -10.72 12.44
CA THR A 187 7.82 -11.22 13.39
C THR A 187 7.20 -11.64 14.73
N SER A 188 5.88 -11.83 14.79
CA SER A 188 5.14 -12.22 16.01
C SER A 188 5.19 -13.72 16.33
N TYR A 189 5.61 -14.54 15.36
CA TYR A 189 5.83 -15.98 15.52
C TYR A 189 7.03 -16.54 14.73
N SER A 190 7.73 -15.71 13.93
CA SER A 190 8.78 -16.15 13.01
C SER A 190 9.83 -15.07 12.75
N GLU A 191 10.86 -15.42 11.97
CA GLU A 191 11.70 -14.43 11.27
C GLU A 191 10.91 -13.76 10.13
N SER A 192 11.32 -12.56 9.73
CA SER A 192 10.68 -11.79 8.66
C SER A 192 10.85 -12.45 7.29
N ASN A 193 9.75 -12.61 6.55
CA ASN A 193 9.75 -13.14 5.17
C ASN A 193 10.24 -12.14 4.10
N MET A 194 10.52 -10.88 4.46
CA MET A 194 10.71 -9.78 3.51
C MET A 194 11.96 -9.94 2.62
N GLU A 195 13.10 -10.36 3.17
CA GLU A 195 14.34 -10.57 2.40
C GLU A 195 14.24 -11.82 1.52
N TRP A 196 13.64 -12.90 2.04
CA TRP A 196 13.37 -14.10 1.23
C TRP A 196 12.48 -13.78 0.03
N MET A 197 11.38 -13.04 0.24
CA MET A 197 10.44 -12.63 -0.80
C MET A 197 11.09 -11.72 -1.85
N ALA A 198 11.98 -10.82 -1.44
CA ALA A 198 12.74 -9.98 -2.37
C ALA A 198 13.68 -10.79 -3.27
N ASN A 199 14.31 -11.84 -2.72
CA ASN A 199 15.14 -12.76 -3.51
C ASN A 199 14.30 -13.70 -4.39
N ASP A 200 13.14 -14.15 -3.91
CA ASP A 200 12.20 -15.01 -4.64
C ASP A 200 11.61 -14.33 -5.88
N LEU A 201 11.06 -13.11 -5.71
CA LEU A 201 10.61 -12.27 -6.83
C LEU A 201 11.74 -11.97 -7.80
N LYS A 202 12.96 -11.69 -7.30
CA LYS A 202 14.13 -11.45 -8.15
C LYS A 202 14.50 -12.69 -8.97
N GLN A 203 14.32 -13.89 -8.43
CA GLN A 203 14.63 -15.14 -9.12
C GLN A 203 13.55 -15.54 -10.14
N TYR A 204 12.27 -15.40 -9.79
CA TYR A 204 11.16 -15.97 -10.57
C TYR A 204 10.28 -14.95 -11.31
N ALA A 205 10.34 -13.66 -10.97
CA ALA A 205 9.49 -12.61 -11.55
C ALA A 205 10.24 -11.50 -12.33
N SER A 206 11.57 -11.41 -12.25
CA SER A 206 12.37 -10.37 -12.95
C SER A 206 12.20 -10.30 -14.47
N ASN A 207 11.71 -11.36 -15.13
CA ASN A 207 11.46 -11.36 -16.58
C ASN A 207 10.10 -10.75 -16.98
N GLY A 208 9.39 -10.10 -16.03
CA GLY A 208 8.07 -9.51 -16.25
C GLY A 208 6.89 -10.47 -16.05
N ASN A 209 7.16 -11.67 -15.50
CA ASN A 209 6.14 -12.66 -15.14
C ASN A 209 5.05 -12.03 -14.27
N PRO A 210 3.76 -12.32 -14.51
CA PRO A 210 2.69 -11.83 -13.65
C PRO A 210 2.81 -12.41 -12.24
N VAL A 211 2.73 -11.57 -11.22
CA VAL A 211 2.79 -11.96 -9.81
C VAL A 211 1.39 -11.94 -9.20
N VAL A 212 1.01 -13.01 -8.53
CA VAL A 212 -0.16 -13.05 -7.64
C VAL A 212 0.34 -13.15 -6.21
N TYR A 213 0.03 -12.14 -5.40
CA TYR A 213 0.45 -12.07 -4.01
C TYR A 213 -0.73 -12.37 -3.08
N ILE A 214 -0.50 -13.22 -2.07
CA ILE A 214 -1.48 -13.58 -1.05
C ILE A 214 -0.84 -13.44 0.34
N GLN A 215 -1.58 -12.81 1.25
CA GLN A 215 -1.39 -12.91 2.69
C GLN A 215 -2.76 -13.00 3.38
N HIS A 216 -2.85 -12.99 4.70
CA HIS A 216 -4.13 -12.97 5.41
C HIS A 216 -4.63 -11.55 5.71
N TYR A 217 -3.79 -10.69 6.31
CA TYR A 217 -4.23 -9.36 6.74
C TYR A 217 -4.34 -8.35 5.60
N GLY A 218 -5.44 -7.57 5.59
CA GLY A 218 -5.72 -6.49 4.65
C GLY A 218 -5.14 -5.12 5.03
N VAL A 219 -5.83 -4.07 4.58
CA VAL A 219 -5.64 -2.68 5.03
C VAL A 219 -6.90 -2.15 5.74
N ASP A 220 -7.69 -3.06 6.30
CA ASP A 220 -8.79 -2.75 7.21
C ASP A 220 -8.27 -2.24 8.57
N LYS A 221 -9.19 -1.69 9.38
CA LYS A 221 -8.83 -0.99 10.62
C LYS A 221 -8.21 -1.89 11.70
N TRP A 222 -8.40 -3.21 11.65
CA TRP A 222 -7.79 -4.15 12.59
C TRP A 222 -6.41 -4.59 12.06
N ALA A 223 -6.33 -5.02 10.81
CA ALA A 223 -5.07 -5.38 10.14
C ALA A 223 -4.02 -4.27 10.18
N LEU A 224 -4.42 -2.99 10.01
CA LEU A 224 -3.52 -1.83 10.08
C LEU A 224 -2.82 -1.65 11.44
N GLY A 225 -3.32 -2.28 12.51
CA GLY A 225 -2.73 -2.29 13.85
C GLY A 225 -1.68 -3.39 14.08
N TRP A 226 -1.76 -4.51 13.34
CA TRP A 226 -0.80 -5.62 13.45
C TRP A 226 0.26 -5.58 12.34
N TRP A 227 -0.17 -5.45 11.09
CA TRP A 227 0.72 -5.10 10.00
C TRP A 227 1.09 -3.62 10.18
N ASN A 228 2.38 -3.30 10.33
CA ASN A 228 2.80 -1.92 10.59
C ASN A 228 3.14 -1.16 9.29
N GLN A 229 3.15 0.18 9.36
CA GLN A 229 3.38 1.03 8.19
C GLN A 229 4.76 0.82 7.55
N THR A 230 5.81 0.51 8.33
CA THR A 230 7.14 0.20 7.78
C THR A 230 7.08 -1.04 6.90
N ALA A 231 6.42 -2.10 7.38
CA ALA A 231 6.27 -3.36 6.67
C ALA A 231 5.38 -3.24 5.42
N ARG A 232 4.33 -2.40 5.47
CA ARG A 232 3.56 -2.01 4.28
C ARG A 232 4.43 -1.30 3.25
N ASN A 233 5.14 -0.23 3.62
CA ASN A 233 6.00 0.51 2.71
C ASN A 233 7.01 -0.44 2.03
N GLN A 234 7.66 -1.30 2.81
CA GLN A 234 8.62 -2.29 2.29
C GLN A 234 8.00 -3.28 1.30
N LEU A 235 6.79 -3.80 1.53
CA LEU A 235 6.12 -4.66 0.56
C LEU A 235 5.80 -3.89 -0.73
N PHE A 236 5.20 -2.70 -0.64
CA PHE A 236 4.78 -1.99 -1.85
C PHE A 236 5.96 -1.40 -2.63
N ASP A 237 7.04 -0.94 -1.96
CA ASP A 237 8.30 -0.56 -2.61
C ASP A 237 8.98 -1.76 -3.32
N LEU A 238 8.75 -2.98 -2.84
CA LEU A 238 9.18 -4.21 -3.51
C LEU A 238 8.27 -4.55 -4.70
N LEU A 239 6.94 -4.53 -4.51
CA LEU A 239 5.96 -4.86 -5.56
C LEU A 239 5.92 -3.81 -6.70
N ASP A 240 6.31 -2.56 -6.46
CA ASP A 240 6.53 -1.50 -7.46
C ASP A 240 7.53 -1.89 -8.58
N GLN A 241 8.35 -2.91 -8.33
CA GLN A 241 9.41 -3.40 -9.23
C GLN A 241 8.96 -4.59 -10.09
N TYR A 242 7.78 -5.18 -9.83
CA TYR A 242 7.31 -6.40 -10.49
C TYR A 242 5.90 -6.25 -11.07
N ASN A 243 5.54 -7.18 -11.95
CA ASN A 243 4.26 -7.16 -12.65
C ASN A 243 3.12 -7.75 -11.80
N LEU A 244 2.73 -7.06 -10.72
CA LEU A 244 1.66 -7.54 -9.84
C LEU A 244 0.30 -7.53 -10.57
N ALA A 245 -0.27 -8.72 -10.76
CA ALA A 245 -1.57 -8.94 -11.36
C ALA A 245 -2.72 -8.81 -10.34
N ALA A 246 -2.54 -9.38 -9.14
CA ALA A 246 -3.55 -9.36 -8.08
C ALA A 246 -2.92 -9.51 -6.67
N PHE A 247 -3.58 -8.92 -5.69
CA PHE A 247 -3.27 -9.03 -4.26
C PHE A 247 -4.53 -9.57 -3.55
N PHE A 248 -4.42 -10.65 -2.79
CA PHE A 248 -5.54 -11.26 -2.05
C PHE A 248 -5.31 -11.31 -0.54
N VAL A 249 -6.40 -11.14 0.23
CA VAL A 249 -6.42 -11.15 1.71
C VAL A 249 -7.71 -11.79 2.25
N GLY A 250 -7.65 -12.28 3.49
CA GLY A 250 -8.76 -12.78 4.31
C GLY A 250 -9.04 -11.84 5.48
N HIS A 251 -9.29 -12.38 6.68
CA HIS A 251 -9.51 -11.70 7.96
C HIS A 251 -10.90 -11.06 8.18
N THR A 252 -11.43 -10.26 7.26
CA THR A 252 -12.59 -9.37 7.59
C THR A 252 -13.98 -10.01 7.49
N HIS A 253 -14.10 -11.25 6.98
CA HIS A 253 -15.37 -11.97 6.79
C HIS A 253 -16.44 -11.16 6.01
N THR A 254 -16.01 -10.34 5.04
CA THR A 254 -16.92 -9.62 4.11
C THR A 254 -16.16 -9.31 2.82
N PRO A 255 -16.67 -9.64 1.61
CA PRO A 255 -15.90 -9.49 0.39
C PRO A 255 -15.89 -8.02 -0.07
N SER A 256 -14.70 -7.48 -0.37
CA SER A 256 -14.54 -6.08 -0.81
C SER A 256 -13.30 -5.89 -1.68
N ILE A 257 -13.08 -4.67 -2.19
CA ILE A 257 -11.81 -4.27 -2.79
C ILE A 257 -11.35 -3.01 -2.07
N GLN A 258 -10.27 -3.13 -1.32
CA GLN A 258 -9.60 -2.02 -0.67
C GLN A 258 -8.47 -1.50 -1.58
N TYR A 259 -8.01 -0.27 -1.36
CA TYR A 259 -6.95 0.34 -2.17
C TYR A 259 -5.82 0.84 -1.29
N TYR A 260 -4.58 0.40 -1.56
CA TYR A 260 -3.39 0.92 -0.89
C TYR A 260 -2.36 1.39 -1.91
N ARG A 261 -1.95 2.68 -1.87
CA ARG A 261 -1.08 3.26 -2.92
C ARG A 261 -1.61 2.98 -4.34
N GLY A 262 -2.92 3.03 -4.54
CA GLY A 262 -3.58 2.69 -5.82
C GLY A 262 -3.52 1.21 -6.23
N TYR A 263 -3.01 0.31 -5.39
CA TYR A 263 -3.11 -1.15 -5.59
C TYR A 263 -4.46 -1.66 -5.09
N PRO A 264 -5.26 -2.31 -5.93
CA PRO A 264 -6.46 -3.00 -5.48
C PRO A 264 -6.05 -4.26 -4.70
N ILE A 265 -6.58 -4.38 -3.48
CA ILE A 265 -6.42 -5.51 -2.58
C ILE A 265 -7.79 -6.19 -2.50
N TYR A 266 -7.88 -7.40 -3.06
CA TYR A 266 -9.12 -8.15 -3.11
C TYR A 266 -9.32 -8.89 -1.78
N GLN A 267 -10.31 -8.41 -1.02
CA GLN A 267 -10.75 -9.00 0.21
C GLN A 267 -11.68 -10.17 -0.10
N VAL A 268 -11.25 -11.37 0.26
CA VAL A 268 -12.02 -12.62 0.12
C VAL A 268 -12.97 -12.77 1.32
N ASN A 269 -14.03 -13.57 1.15
CA ASN A 269 -15.01 -13.85 2.20
C ASN A 269 -14.70 -15.15 2.95
N ASN A 270 -15.44 -15.34 4.04
CA ASN A 270 -15.50 -16.55 4.86
C ASN A 270 -16.27 -17.72 4.23
N ALA A 271 -16.21 -18.88 4.90
CA ALA A 271 -16.82 -20.11 4.42
C ALA A 271 -18.31 -20.33 4.76
N TRP A 272 -18.78 -19.78 5.89
CA TRP A 272 -20.14 -19.98 6.44
C TRP A 272 -21.06 -18.76 6.18
N PRO A 273 -22.38 -18.85 6.44
CA PRO A 273 -23.28 -17.71 6.27
C PRO A 273 -23.13 -16.65 7.37
N ASP A 274 -23.00 -15.37 6.98
CA ASP A 274 -23.06 -14.20 7.87
C ASP A 274 -24.07 -13.16 7.31
N LYS A 275 -23.98 -11.90 7.74
CA LYS A 275 -24.92 -10.82 7.39
C LYS A 275 -24.92 -10.44 5.91
N ASP A 276 -23.87 -10.78 5.16
CA ASP A 276 -23.78 -10.56 3.72
C ASP A 276 -24.40 -11.71 2.89
N GLY A 277 -24.82 -12.80 3.54
CA GLY A 277 -25.43 -13.98 2.94
C GLY A 277 -24.63 -15.26 3.24
N ASN A 278 -24.79 -16.27 2.38
CA ASN A 278 -23.92 -17.45 2.43
C ASN A 278 -22.44 -17.07 2.17
N GLY A 279 -21.52 -17.89 2.68
CA GLY A 279 -20.08 -17.71 2.46
C GLY A 279 -19.69 -17.76 0.98
N SER A 280 -18.55 -17.15 0.64
CA SER A 280 -18.10 -17.03 -0.75
C SER A 280 -16.59 -17.14 -0.91
N PHE A 281 -16.13 -17.37 -2.14
CA PHE A 281 -14.71 -17.42 -2.51
C PHE A 281 -14.49 -16.64 -3.81
N ALA A 282 -13.26 -16.17 -4.05
CA ALA A 282 -12.91 -15.46 -5.28
C ALA A 282 -12.44 -16.43 -6.37
N VAL A 283 -12.84 -16.20 -7.62
CA VAL A 283 -12.30 -16.87 -8.82
C VAL A 283 -11.40 -15.89 -9.54
N LEU A 284 -10.09 -16.15 -9.55
CA LEU A 284 -9.09 -15.41 -10.33
C LEU A 284 -8.91 -16.08 -11.70
N ARG A 285 -8.82 -15.27 -12.76
CA ARG A 285 -8.27 -15.66 -14.06
C ARG A 285 -7.28 -14.63 -14.56
N ILE A 286 -6.16 -15.13 -15.11
CA ILE A 286 -5.16 -14.36 -15.83
C ILE A 286 -5.01 -15.00 -17.20
N LYS A 287 -5.45 -14.30 -18.25
CA LYS A 287 -5.44 -14.79 -19.62
C LYS A 287 -4.85 -13.76 -20.56
N ASP A 288 -3.89 -14.18 -21.38
CA ASP A 288 -3.00 -13.29 -22.11
C ASP A 288 -2.49 -12.19 -21.16
N ASN A 289 -2.80 -10.91 -21.42
CA ASN A 289 -2.46 -9.79 -20.53
C ASN A 289 -3.66 -9.21 -19.75
N GLN A 290 -4.76 -9.95 -19.62
CA GLN A 290 -5.95 -9.53 -18.86
C GLN A 290 -6.07 -10.30 -17.55
N VAL A 291 -6.49 -9.61 -16.50
CA VAL A 291 -6.75 -10.14 -15.16
C VAL A 291 -8.21 -9.86 -14.80
N GLY A 292 -8.91 -10.88 -14.32
CA GLY A 292 -10.30 -10.77 -13.87
C GLY A 292 -10.51 -11.56 -12.59
N VAL A 293 -11.28 -10.98 -11.67
CA VAL A 293 -11.71 -11.61 -10.42
C VAL A 293 -13.20 -11.37 -10.20
N ALA A 294 -13.90 -12.40 -9.74
CA ALA A 294 -15.29 -12.34 -9.31
C ALA A 294 -15.51 -13.23 -8.08
N SER A 295 -16.44 -12.85 -7.19
CA SER A 295 -16.82 -13.71 -6.06
C SER A 295 -17.89 -14.73 -6.47
N CYS A 296 -17.81 -15.93 -5.92
CA CYS A 296 -18.79 -17.01 -6.04
C CYS A 296 -19.37 -17.31 -4.66
N ARG A 297 -20.67 -17.06 -4.47
CA ARG A 297 -21.40 -17.41 -3.25
C ARG A 297 -22.14 -18.73 -3.47
N TRP A 298 -21.97 -19.70 -2.58
CA TRP A 298 -22.69 -20.97 -2.68
C TRP A 298 -24.17 -20.82 -2.32
N THR A 299 -25.06 -21.60 -2.93
CA THR A 299 -26.51 -21.52 -2.70
C THR A 299 -27.11 -22.77 -2.06
N ASP A 300 -26.53 -23.96 -2.27
CA ASP A 300 -27.05 -25.22 -1.71
C ASP A 300 -26.03 -26.37 -1.58
N SER A 301 -26.46 -27.47 -0.96
CA SER A 301 -25.69 -28.71 -0.73
C SER A 301 -25.38 -29.54 -1.98
N LEU A 302 -25.89 -29.13 -3.16
CA LEU A 302 -25.58 -29.71 -4.46
C LEU A 302 -24.42 -28.97 -5.16
N GLY A 303 -23.87 -27.94 -4.51
CA GLY A 303 -22.77 -27.14 -5.04
C GLY A 303 -23.21 -26.15 -6.11
N HIS A 304 -24.49 -25.74 -6.13
CA HIS A 304 -24.89 -24.56 -6.88
C HIS A 304 -24.34 -23.28 -6.23
N TYR A 305 -24.16 -22.24 -7.04
CA TYR A 305 -23.59 -20.97 -6.64
C TYR A 305 -24.12 -19.84 -7.53
N GLU A 306 -24.05 -18.60 -7.04
CA GLU A 306 -24.22 -17.36 -7.79
C GLU A 306 -22.88 -16.64 -7.95
N VAL A 307 -22.70 -15.90 -9.03
CA VAL A 307 -21.51 -15.07 -9.26
C VAL A 307 -21.85 -13.63 -8.94
N VAL A 308 -21.17 -13.06 -7.95
CA VAL A 308 -21.54 -11.81 -7.26
C VAL A 308 -20.38 -10.84 -7.17
N ALA A 309 -20.71 -9.58 -6.92
CA ALA A 309 -19.75 -8.53 -6.60
C ALA A 309 -19.01 -8.85 -5.27
N PRO A 310 -17.80 -8.29 -5.05
CA PRO A 310 -17.07 -7.38 -5.90
C PRO A 310 -16.52 -8.02 -7.18
N TYR A 311 -16.13 -7.18 -8.12
CA TYR A 311 -15.47 -7.57 -9.37
C TYR A 311 -14.19 -6.75 -9.52
N MET A 312 -13.09 -7.37 -9.93
CA MET A 312 -11.83 -6.70 -10.21
C MET A 312 -11.36 -7.01 -11.63
N GLU A 313 -10.97 -5.99 -12.38
CA GLU A 313 -10.39 -6.11 -13.71
C GLU A 313 -9.10 -5.29 -13.77
N SER A 314 -8.04 -5.85 -14.35
CA SER A 314 -6.77 -5.13 -14.56
C SER A 314 -6.02 -5.69 -15.78
N ALA A 315 -5.11 -4.90 -16.33
CA ALA A 315 -4.30 -5.25 -17.50
C ALA A 315 -2.81 -5.29 -17.17
N LEU A 316 -2.07 -6.13 -17.92
CA LEU A 316 -0.65 -6.40 -17.74
C LEU A 316 0.19 -5.83 -18.90
N PRO A 317 1.41 -5.29 -18.64
CA PRO A 317 2.01 -5.12 -17.33
C PRO A 317 1.33 -4.01 -16.51
N ARG A 318 1.24 -4.19 -15.18
CA ARG A 318 0.65 -3.18 -14.29
C ARG A 318 1.46 -1.87 -14.37
N VAL A 319 0.78 -0.77 -14.69
CA VAL A 319 1.36 0.58 -14.61
C VAL A 319 1.28 1.07 -13.17
N VAL A 320 2.44 1.12 -12.50
CA VAL A 320 2.59 1.76 -11.19
C VAL A 320 2.54 3.27 -11.36
N ASP A 321 1.73 3.98 -10.56
CA ASP A 321 1.71 5.44 -10.62
C ASP A 321 3.00 6.03 -10.00
N LYS A 322 3.64 6.90 -10.77
CA LYS A 322 4.89 7.59 -10.41
C LYS A 322 4.74 9.10 -10.49
N GLN A 323 3.51 9.61 -10.49
CA GLN A 323 3.26 11.04 -10.29
C GLN A 323 3.83 11.50 -8.94
N ILE A 324 4.30 12.74 -8.86
CA ILE A 324 4.59 13.41 -7.59
C ILE A 324 3.35 14.22 -7.24
N HIS A 325 2.82 14.02 -6.04
CA HIS A 325 1.63 14.74 -5.58
C HIS A 325 2.06 16.10 -5.01
N TYR A 326 2.29 17.06 -5.91
CA TYR A 326 2.79 18.41 -5.60
C TYR A 326 1.89 19.24 -4.68
N ASN A 327 0.60 18.93 -4.66
CA ASN A 327 -0.41 19.53 -3.79
C ASN A 327 -0.62 18.75 -2.48
N ALA A 328 -0.17 17.49 -2.38
CA ALA A 328 -0.45 16.66 -1.23
C ALA A 328 0.46 17.03 -0.06
N PHE A 329 -0.18 17.43 1.04
CA PHE A 329 0.47 17.96 2.22
C PHE A 329 0.24 16.99 3.39
N SER A 330 1.28 16.24 3.73
CA SER A 330 1.28 15.31 4.86
C SER A 330 1.14 16.08 6.17
N HIS A 331 -0.01 15.91 6.83
CA HIS A 331 -0.36 16.56 8.09
C HIS A 331 -0.43 15.51 9.21
N ASN A 332 -0.23 15.92 10.46
CA ASN A 332 -0.20 15.00 11.60
C ASN A 332 0.86 13.88 11.49
N ASP A 333 2.01 14.22 10.90
CA ASP A 333 3.18 13.35 10.70
C ASP A 333 3.66 12.68 12.01
N TYR A 334 3.60 13.39 13.14
CA TYR A 334 4.09 12.95 14.45
C TYR A 334 3.33 11.76 15.06
N TRP A 335 2.08 11.46 14.66
CA TRP A 335 1.39 10.23 15.09
C TRP A 335 1.91 8.99 14.36
N ARG A 336 2.61 9.15 13.22
CA ARG A 336 3.13 8.03 12.43
C ARG A 336 4.52 7.59 12.95
N PRO A 337 4.84 6.27 12.96
CA PRO A 337 6.17 5.81 13.36
C PRO A 337 7.33 6.26 12.45
N ASN A 338 7.07 6.68 11.20
CA ASN A 338 8.10 7.14 10.27
C ASN A 338 7.64 8.38 9.45
N PRO A 339 7.26 9.51 10.10
CA PRO A 339 6.59 10.68 9.50
C PRO A 339 6.92 10.93 8.02
N LEU A 340 8.16 11.40 7.79
CA LEU A 340 8.70 11.72 6.48
C LEU A 340 8.72 10.52 5.52
N LYS A 341 9.10 9.31 5.98
CA LYS A 341 9.22 8.14 5.09
C LYS A 341 7.85 7.71 4.56
N ASP A 342 6.83 7.81 5.41
CA ASP A 342 5.47 7.42 5.08
C ASP A 342 4.91 8.39 4.02
N ALA A 343 5.07 9.71 4.22
CA ALA A 343 4.76 10.72 3.20
C ALA A 343 5.51 10.50 1.87
N LEU A 344 6.81 10.17 1.94
CA LEU A 344 7.63 9.91 0.76
C LEU A 344 7.21 8.63 0.00
N ALA A 345 6.70 7.61 0.70
CA ALA A 345 6.18 6.37 0.11
C ALA A 345 4.85 6.59 -0.64
N PHE A 346 4.02 7.52 -0.15
CA PHE A 346 2.85 8.03 -0.90
C PHE A 346 3.23 9.11 -1.94
N ARG A 347 4.51 9.38 -2.17
CA ARG A 347 5.00 10.35 -3.18
C ARG A 347 4.46 11.79 -2.99
N PHE A 348 4.16 12.17 -1.75
CA PHE A 348 3.70 13.52 -1.40
C PHE A 348 4.86 14.51 -1.40
N ASN A 349 4.65 15.72 -1.92
CA ASN A 349 5.72 16.72 -2.00
C ASN A 349 5.84 17.62 -0.75
N CYS A 350 4.92 17.53 0.21
CA CYS A 350 4.91 18.40 1.39
C CYS A 350 4.72 17.62 2.68
N VAL A 351 5.40 18.04 3.75
CA VAL A 351 5.29 17.50 5.12
C VAL A 351 5.33 18.63 6.16
N GLU A 352 4.72 18.39 7.32
CA GLU A 352 4.70 19.29 8.48
C GLU A 352 5.31 18.62 9.72
N ALA A 353 6.32 19.27 10.29
CA ALA A 353 7.02 18.83 11.49
C ALA A 353 6.69 19.73 12.69
N ASP A 354 5.82 19.25 13.59
CA ASP A 354 5.56 19.90 14.87
C ASP A 354 6.79 19.82 15.77
N LEU A 355 7.36 20.96 16.16
CA LEU A 355 8.58 21.01 16.97
C LEU A 355 8.39 21.68 18.33
N TYR A 356 8.98 21.05 19.37
CA TYR A 356 9.25 21.66 20.67
C TYR A 356 10.76 21.88 20.86
N LEU A 357 11.12 23.09 21.31
CA LEU A 357 12.46 23.35 21.86
C LEU A 357 12.49 22.88 23.32
N ILE A 358 13.32 21.89 23.64
CA ILE A 358 13.51 21.39 25.00
C ILE A 358 15.00 21.21 25.28
N ASN A 359 15.50 21.89 26.31
CA ASN A 359 16.89 21.80 26.79
C ASN A 359 17.96 22.03 25.70
N GLY A 360 17.65 22.84 24.67
CA GLY A 360 18.54 23.15 23.55
C GLY A 360 18.49 22.18 22.36
N GLU A 361 17.60 21.18 22.40
CA GLU A 361 17.39 20.19 21.32
C GLU A 361 15.93 20.26 20.81
N LEU A 362 15.72 19.86 19.56
CA LEU A 362 14.44 20.01 18.83
C LEU A 362 13.75 18.66 18.68
N TYR A 363 12.67 18.46 19.43
CA TYR A 363 11.89 17.22 19.45
C TYR A 363 10.64 17.35 18.57
N VAL A 364 10.36 16.31 17.79
CA VAL A 364 9.17 16.22 16.93
C VAL A 364 8.01 15.68 17.76
N ALA A 365 7.06 16.54 18.11
CA ALA A 365 5.87 16.19 18.88
C ALA A 365 4.83 17.31 18.81
N HIS A 366 3.54 16.95 18.89
CA HIS A 366 2.41 17.90 18.87
C HIS A 366 2.01 18.41 20.25
N ASP A 367 1.90 17.47 21.19
CA ASP A 367 1.90 17.75 22.63
C ASP A 367 3.34 17.73 23.14
N ARG A 368 3.62 18.47 24.21
CA ARG A 368 4.96 18.52 24.81
C ARG A 368 5.35 17.13 25.35
N PRO A 369 6.44 16.49 24.89
CA PRO A 369 6.74 15.11 25.24
C PRO A 369 7.25 14.98 26.68
N ASP A 370 6.64 14.07 27.44
CA ASP A 370 7.05 13.71 28.81
C ASP A 370 8.41 12.97 28.87
N THR A 371 8.84 12.37 27.75
CA THR A 371 10.11 11.63 27.65
C THR A 371 10.92 12.09 26.43
N LEU A 372 12.23 12.30 26.65
CA LEU A 372 13.13 12.90 25.67
C LEU A 372 13.96 11.84 24.93
N ASP A 373 13.35 11.19 23.95
CA ASP A 373 14.05 10.23 23.09
C ASP A 373 14.82 10.92 21.96
N SER A 374 16.15 10.77 21.96
CA SER A 374 17.05 11.26 20.89
C SER A 374 16.64 10.85 19.47
N ARG A 375 15.96 9.69 19.30
CA ARG A 375 15.46 9.17 18.02
C ARG A 375 14.31 10.00 17.46
N LEU A 376 13.62 10.77 18.30
CA LEU A 376 12.47 11.61 17.93
C LEU A 376 12.86 13.08 17.70
N THR A 377 14.15 13.38 17.51
CA THR A 377 14.61 14.74 17.20
C THR A 377 14.48 15.08 15.72
N PHE A 378 14.29 16.36 15.40
CA PHE A 378 14.16 16.89 14.03
C PHE A 378 15.31 16.46 13.12
N ARG A 379 16.53 16.41 13.68
CA ARG A 379 17.75 15.94 13.01
C ARG A 379 17.67 14.48 12.56
N GLU A 380 17.14 13.57 13.39
CA GLU A 380 17.08 12.14 13.07
C GLU A 380 15.87 11.80 12.19
N LEU A 381 14.71 12.44 12.42
CA LEU A 381 13.47 12.15 11.69
C LEU A 381 13.34 12.87 10.33
N TYR A 382 13.94 14.05 10.16
CA TYR A 382 13.84 14.83 8.92
C TYR A 382 15.19 15.13 8.26
N LEU A 383 16.12 15.81 8.95
CA LEU A 383 17.33 16.34 8.28
C LEU A 383 18.23 15.23 7.71
N LYS A 384 18.60 14.24 8.53
CA LYS A 384 19.42 13.09 8.08
C LYS A 384 18.76 12.27 6.96
N PRO A 385 17.49 11.83 7.07
CA PRO A 385 16.85 11.06 6.00
C PRO A 385 16.60 11.87 4.71
N LEU A 386 16.27 13.17 4.79
CA LEU A 386 16.23 14.03 3.60
C LEU A 386 17.62 14.15 2.97
N ALA A 387 18.64 14.50 3.74
CA ALA A 387 20.01 14.67 3.22
C ALA A 387 20.55 13.39 2.56
N ARG A 388 20.26 12.22 3.15
CA ARG A 388 20.53 10.93 2.54
C ARG A 388 19.78 10.80 1.20
N ARG A 389 18.45 10.93 1.21
CA ARG A 389 17.63 10.73 0.01
C ARG A 389 18.02 11.68 -1.12
N ILE A 390 18.27 12.94 -0.81
CA ILE A 390 18.63 13.98 -1.79
C ILE A 390 19.97 13.65 -2.47
N ARG A 391 20.97 13.21 -1.70
CA ARG A 391 22.24 12.73 -2.25
C ARG A 391 22.04 11.47 -3.10
N ASP A 392 21.34 10.47 -2.55
CA ASP A 392 21.12 9.18 -3.20
C ASP A 392 20.28 9.33 -4.51
N ASN A 393 19.48 10.39 -4.63
CA ASN A 393 18.68 10.79 -5.80
C ASN A 393 19.32 11.91 -6.67
N GLY A 394 20.62 12.18 -6.53
CA GLY A 394 21.35 13.09 -7.44
C GLY A 394 21.05 14.59 -7.28
N GLY A 395 20.61 15.03 -6.10
CA GLY A 395 20.41 16.46 -5.77
C GLY A 395 18.95 16.89 -5.60
N LYS A 396 17.99 15.97 -5.62
CA LYS A 396 16.55 16.26 -5.41
C LYS A 396 15.89 15.24 -4.49
N VAL A 397 14.79 15.59 -3.81
CA VAL A 397 14.02 14.60 -3.02
C VAL A 397 13.36 13.54 -3.90
N TYR A 398 12.94 13.91 -5.11
CA TYR A 398 12.51 13.00 -6.18
C TYR A 398 13.33 13.34 -7.45
N PRO A 399 14.05 12.40 -8.08
CA PRO A 399 14.94 12.68 -9.24
C PRO A 399 14.25 13.41 -10.39
N GLU A 400 12.98 13.07 -10.62
CA GLU A 400 12.11 13.57 -11.68
C GLU A 400 11.42 14.90 -11.34
N SER A 401 11.59 15.45 -10.13
CA SER A 401 10.88 16.68 -9.74
C SER A 401 11.34 17.92 -10.50
N ASP A 402 10.38 18.78 -10.87
CA ASP A 402 10.62 20.10 -11.46
C ASP A 402 10.76 21.23 -10.40
N ARG A 403 10.51 20.93 -9.12
CA ARG A 403 10.45 21.91 -8.01
C ARG A 403 10.94 21.32 -6.67
N PRO A 404 11.26 22.16 -5.66
CA PRO A 404 11.62 21.70 -4.31
C PRO A 404 10.52 20.90 -3.61
N PHE A 405 10.95 20.00 -2.74
CA PHE A 405 10.12 19.40 -1.70
C PHE A 405 9.83 20.40 -0.58
N MET A 406 8.66 20.35 0.04
CA MET A 406 8.21 21.35 1.00
C MET A 406 8.26 20.78 2.43
N LEU A 407 9.15 21.30 3.27
CA LEU A 407 9.23 20.96 4.68
C LEU A 407 8.76 22.16 5.51
N MET A 408 7.55 22.09 6.03
CA MET A 408 7.07 23.03 7.03
C MET A 408 7.50 22.56 8.42
N VAL A 409 7.86 23.49 9.29
CA VAL A 409 7.94 23.27 10.74
C VAL A 409 6.91 24.15 11.41
N ASP A 410 6.13 23.60 12.34
CA ASP A 410 5.23 24.38 13.18
C ASP A 410 5.86 24.58 14.56
N CYS A 411 6.11 25.84 14.92
CA CYS A 411 6.74 26.20 16.18
C CYS A 411 5.70 26.11 17.32
N LYS A 412 5.68 24.99 18.05
CA LYS A 412 4.79 24.75 19.23
C LYS A 412 5.22 25.53 20.49
N THR A 413 6.35 26.21 20.41
CA THR A 413 6.91 27.15 21.41
C THR A 413 7.56 28.32 20.67
N SER A 414 7.77 29.46 21.36
CA SER A 414 8.56 30.63 20.94
C SER A 414 9.49 30.37 19.75
N GLY A 415 9.05 30.74 18.55
CA GLY A 415 9.83 30.55 17.33
C GLY A 415 11.06 31.46 17.28
N GLU A 416 11.04 32.59 18.00
CA GLU A 416 12.21 33.46 18.19
C GLU A 416 13.32 32.77 19.01
N GLU A 417 12.96 31.96 20.02
CA GLU A 417 13.92 31.13 20.77
C GLU A 417 14.33 29.87 19.98
N MET A 418 13.41 29.28 19.22
CA MET A 418 13.65 28.10 18.41
C MET A 418 14.55 28.37 17.20
N TYR A 419 14.39 29.54 16.56
CA TYR A 419 15.02 29.83 15.26
C TYR A 419 16.56 29.77 15.28
N PRO A 420 17.28 30.32 16.27
CA PRO A 420 18.74 30.17 16.36
C PRO A 420 19.19 28.71 16.47
N VAL A 421 18.50 27.89 17.27
CA VAL A 421 18.81 26.46 17.45
C VAL A 421 18.54 25.69 16.16
N LEU A 422 17.40 25.93 15.54
CA LEU A 422 16.97 25.32 14.29
C LEU A 422 17.91 25.67 13.12
N LYS A 423 18.30 26.95 13.01
CA LYS A 423 19.30 27.41 12.04
C LYS A 423 20.65 26.74 12.25
N ALA A 424 21.11 26.59 13.50
CA ALA A 424 22.36 25.90 13.81
C ALA A 424 22.33 24.40 13.46
N GLN A 425 21.18 23.71 13.60
CA GLN A 425 21.03 22.32 13.16
C GLN A 425 20.95 22.15 11.64
N MET A 426 20.43 23.15 10.93
CA MET A 426 20.31 23.16 9.47
C MET A 426 21.58 23.62 8.73
N GLU A 427 22.43 24.43 9.35
CA GLU A 427 23.66 24.97 8.74
C GLU A 427 24.57 23.91 8.06
N PRO A 428 24.79 22.71 8.62
CA PRO A 428 25.54 21.63 7.94
C PRO A 428 24.90 21.10 6.66
N TYR A 429 23.63 21.41 6.43
CA TYR A 429 22.80 20.96 5.31
C TYR A 429 22.36 22.11 4.39
N LYS A 430 22.84 23.35 4.60
CA LYS A 430 22.31 24.57 3.96
C LYS A 430 22.20 24.53 2.44
N GLU A 431 23.13 23.85 1.76
CA GLU A 431 23.12 23.72 0.28
C GLU A 431 21.97 22.85 -0.25
N LEU A 432 21.28 22.10 0.61
CA LEU A 432 20.07 21.34 0.25
C LEU A 432 18.81 22.22 0.23
N PHE A 433 18.86 23.41 0.84
CA PHE A 433 17.70 24.26 1.03
C PHE A 433 17.65 25.40 -0.01
N CYS A 434 16.42 25.78 -0.36
CA CYS A 434 16.17 27.05 -1.03
C CYS A 434 16.69 28.19 -0.14
N SER A 435 17.24 29.24 -0.73
CA SER A 435 17.81 30.36 0.01
C SER A 435 17.56 31.71 -0.66
N VAL A 436 17.66 32.77 0.13
CA VAL A 436 17.72 34.16 -0.33
C VAL A 436 19.02 34.76 0.20
N ASN A 437 19.81 35.38 -0.67
CA ASN A 437 21.03 36.10 -0.31
C ASN A 437 20.99 37.49 -0.97
N ASP A 438 20.99 38.55 -0.15
CA ASP A 438 20.81 39.95 -0.57
C ASP A 438 19.67 40.13 -1.60
N GLY A 439 18.53 39.50 -1.32
CA GLY A 439 17.32 39.52 -2.15
C GLY A 439 17.30 38.53 -3.32
N THR A 440 18.44 37.95 -3.71
CA THR A 440 18.54 36.95 -4.78
C THR A 440 18.11 35.57 -4.28
N TYR A 441 17.08 34.98 -4.90
CA TYR A 441 16.64 33.62 -4.60
C TYR A 441 17.47 32.57 -5.34
N LYS A 442 17.92 31.53 -4.62
CA LYS A 442 18.53 30.30 -5.13
C LYS A 442 17.62 29.13 -4.75
N GLU A 443 17.17 28.37 -5.74
CA GLU A 443 16.44 27.13 -5.49
C GLU A 443 17.38 26.04 -4.94
N GLY A 444 16.84 25.17 -4.10
CA GLY A 444 17.50 23.97 -3.58
C GLY A 444 16.55 22.77 -3.61
N ALA A 445 16.98 21.62 -3.08
CA ALA A 445 16.15 20.41 -3.05
C ALA A 445 14.91 20.54 -2.14
N VAL A 446 14.98 21.40 -1.11
CA VAL A 446 13.92 21.59 -0.10
C VAL A 446 13.60 23.07 0.10
N LEU A 447 12.32 23.44 0.06
CA LEU A 447 11.80 24.72 0.53
C LEU A 447 11.39 24.55 2.01
N PHE A 448 12.11 25.22 2.90
CA PHE A 448 11.92 25.09 4.35
C PHE A 448 11.27 26.35 4.95
N PHE A 449 10.16 26.19 5.68
CA PHE A 449 9.37 27.34 6.16
C PHE A 449 8.70 27.12 7.53
N LEU A 450 8.50 28.20 8.28
CA LEU A 450 8.04 28.18 9.68
C LEU A 450 6.59 28.68 9.84
N SER A 451 5.76 27.84 10.48
CA SER A 451 4.41 28.13 10.99
C SER A 451 4.43 28.11 12.54
N GLY A 452 3.27 28.11 13.19
CA GLY A 452 3.10 28.15 14.63
C GLY A 452 3.42 29.54 15.17
N ASP A 453 4.07 29.60 16.32
CA ASP A 453 4.62 30.83 16.92
C ASP A 453 5.90 31.30 16.19
N ARG A 454 5.82 31.40 14.85
CA ARG A 454 6.94 31.60 13.92
C ARG A 454 7.70 32.92 14.17
N PRO A 455 9.02 32.99 13.90
CA PRO A 455 9.85 34.17 14.16
C PRO A 455 9.52 35.35 13.22
N MET A 456 8.61 36.24 13.66
CA MET A 456 8.17 37.42 12.92
C MET A 456 9.10 38.64 13.08
N LEU A 457 10.03 38.62 14.04
CA LEU A 457 10.99 39.69 14.31
C LEU A 457 12.36 39.37 13.74
N SER A 458 12.95 38.22 14.05
CA SER A 458 14.34 37.91 13.66
C SER A 458 14.49 37.55 12.18
N LEU A 459 13.74 36.55 11.69
CA LEU A 459 13.88 36.02 10.33
C LEU A 459 13.69 37.10 9.23
N PRO A 460 12.71 38.02 9.27
CA PRO A 460 12.54 39.05 8.25
C PRO A 460 13.70 40.06 8.15
N GLN A 461 14.56 40.16 9.18
CA GLN A 461 15.75 41.02 9.16
C GLN A 461 16.96 40.36 8.47
N GLU A 462 16.93 39.05 8.22
CA GLU A 462 18.06 38.34 7.62
C GLU A 462 18.14 38.56 6.10
N LYS A 463 19.22 39.21 5.66
CA LYS A 463 19.60 39.36 4.24
C LYS A 463 19.98 38.04 3.57
N SER A 464 20.54 37.12 4.34
CA SER A 464 21.05 35.82 3.87
C SER A 464 20.50 34.69 4.74
N ARG A 465 19.54 33.94 4.21
CA ARG A 465 18.78 32.90 4.92
C ARG A 465 18.34 31.77 4.01
N PHE A 466 18.22 30.57 4.58
CA PHE A 466 17.65 29.37 3.95
C PHE A 466 16.29 28.96 4.56
N THR A 467 15.68 29.89 5.31
CA THR A 467 14.40 29.69 6.00
C THR A 467 13.41 30.76 5.56
N PHE A 468 12.13 30.38 5.48
CA PHE A 468 11.01 31.20 5.06
C PHE A 468 9.90 31.12 6.12
N LEU A 469 8.83 31.89 5.95
CA LEU A 469 7.65 31.87 6.82
C LEU A 469 6.45 31.28 6.07
N ASP A 470 5.64 30.49 6.76
CA ASP A 470 4.22 30.42 6.40
C ASP A 470 3.58 31.78 6.72
N GLY A 471 2.73 32.32 5.85
CA GLY A 471 1.91 33.52 6.11
C GLY A 471 0.53 33.15 6.67
N LYS A 472 -0.17 34.06 7.36
CA LYS A 472 -1.60 33.89 7.66
C LYS A 472 -2.46 34.70 6.67
N VAL A 473 -3.76 34.43 6.58
CA VAL A 473 -4.69 35.23 5.74
C VAL A 473 -4.65 36.71 6.14
N ALA A 474 -4.41 36.98 7.42
CA ALA A 474 -4.20 38.32 7.96
C ALA A 474 -2.95 39.04 7.40
N ASP A 475 -2.02 38.37 6.72
CA ASP A 475 -0.78 38.94 6.16
C ASP A 475 -0.84 39.24 4.66
N LEU A 476 -1.92 38.83 3.99
CA LEU A 476 -2.23 39.21 2.62
C LEU A 476 -2.40 40.74 2.51
N ASN A 477 -2.07 41.31 1.35
CA ASN A 477 -1.97 42.74 1.08
C ASN A 477 -1.00 43.56 1.97
N LYS A 478 -0.25 42.98 2.93
CA LYS A 478 0.77 43.69 3.72
C LYS A 478 2.12 43.91 3.01
N GLY A 479 2.24 43.54 1.73
CA GLY A 479 3.48 43.66 0.96
C GLY A 479 4.59 42.67 1.34
N MET A 480 4.30 41.64 2.14
CA MET A 480 5.26 40.56 2.43
C MET A 480 5.54 39.77 1.14
N SER A 481 6.78 39.80 0.65
CA SER A 481 7.21 39.09 -0.56
C SER A 481 6.95 37.58 -0.49
N ARG A 482 6.67 36.94 -1.63
CA ARG A 482 6.71 35.47 -1.77
C ARG A 482 8.07 34.84 -1.48
N THR A 483 9.16 35.60 -1.54
CA THR A 483 10.51 35.15 -1.10
C THR A 483 10.73 35.25 0.42
N LEU A 484 9.75 35.78 1.17
CA LEU A 484 9.69 35.71 2.64
C LEU A 484 8.55 34.76 3.07
N THR A 485 7.38 34.90 2.45
CA THR A 485 6.14 34.14 2.69
C THR A 485 5.70 33.39 1.43
N PRO A 486 6.33 32.25 1.07
CA PRO A 486 5.99 31.49 -0.15
C PRO A 486 4.65 30.75 -0.05
N VAL A 487 4.19 30.48 1.17
CA VAL A 487 2.94 29.79 1.49
C VAL A 487 2.11 30.68 2.41
N VAL A 488 0.78 30.55 2.37
CA VAL A 488 -0.16 31.13 3.33
C VAL A 488 -1.11 30.04 3.82
N SER A 489 -1.12 29.77 5.12
CA SER A 489 -1.90 28.69 5.74
C SER A 489 -2.70 29.15 6.95
N ASP A 490 -4.02 28.95 6.93
CA ASP A 490 -4.90 29.42 8.00
C ASP A 490 -5.98 28.40 8.41
N ASN A 491 -6.59 28.61 9.58
CA ASN A 491 -7.55 27.66 10.15
C ASN A 491 -8.90 27.76 9.45
N PHE A 492 -9.31 26.69 8.76
CA PHE A 492 -10.61 26.59 8.11
C PHE A 492 -11.78 26.97 9.03
N ALA A 493 -11.75 26.49 10.28
CA ALA A 493 -12.80 26.72 11.26
C ALA A 493 -12.85 28.16 11.81
N SER A 494 -11.83 28.98 11.54
CA SER A 494 -11.83 30.42 11.87
C SER A 494 -12.56 31.27 10.81
N PHE A 495 -12.82 30.73 9.61
CA PHE A 495 -13.49 31.45 8.52
C PHE A 495 -14.84 30.84 8.12
N PHE A 496 -15.04 29.53 8.29
CA PHE A 496 -16.19 28.81 7.75
C PHE A 496 -16.86 27.90 8.78
N LYS A 497 -18.20 27.84 8.74
CA LYS A 497 -19.01 26.96 9.58
C LYS A 497 -19.31 25.63 8.90
N TRP A 498 -19.30 25.59 7.56
CA TRP A 498 -19.50 24.36 6.78
C TRP A 498 -18.53 23.25 7.18
N LYS A 499 -18.97 21.99 7.09
CA LYS A 499 -18.27 20.80 7.62
C LYS A 499 -18.00 19.71 6.57
N GLY A 500 -17.84 20.09 5.30
CA GLY A 500 -17.49 19.15 4.22
C GLY A 500 -18.65 18.29 3.71
N ASN A 501 -19.90 18.59 4.10
CA ASN A 501 -21.08 17.80 3.75
C ASN A 501 -22.19 18.69 3.20
N GLY A 502 -22.81 18.28 2.10
CA GLY A 502 -23.76 19.11 1.34
C GLY A 502 -23.08 20.28 0.63
N GLU A 503 -23.86 21.12 -0.04
CA GLU A 503 -23.37 22.33 -0.68
C GLU A 503 -22.83 23.34 0.36
N MET A 504 -21.71 24.00 0.05
CA MET A 504 -21.16 25.05 0.91
C MET A 504 -21.98 26.35 0.77
N PRO A 505 -22.31 27.07 1.86
CA PRO A 505 -23.04 28.33 1.77
C PRO A 505 -22.38 29.32 0.80
N ALA A 506 -23.18 29.95 -0.07
CA ALA A 506 -22.65 30.73 -1.19
C ALA A 506 -21.80 31.94 -0.77
N ASP A 507 -22.03 32.49 0.41
CA ASP A 507 -21.22 33.54 1.04
C ASP A 507 -19.90 33.00 1.59
N GLU A 508 -19.91 31.86 2.30
CA GLU A 508 -18.70 31.16 2.73
C GLU A 508 -17.83 30.73 1.53
N LEU A 509 -18.45 30.16 0.48
CA LEU A 509 -17.78 29.77 -0.77
C LEU A 509 -17.17 30.98 -1.50
N LYS A 510 -17.92 32.07 -1.65
CA LYS A 510 -17.39 33.32 -2.22
C LYS A 510 -16.19 33.81 -1.41
N ARG A 511 -16.29 33.79 -0.07
CA ARG A 511 -15.22 34.25 0.81
C ARG A 511 -13.97 33.38 0.72
N MET A 512 -14.11 32.06 0.55
CA MET A 512 -12.99 31.16 0.31
C MET A 512 -12.29 31.49 -1.02
N ARG A 513 -13.05 31.64 -2.10
CA ARG A 513 -12.53 32.02 -3.43
C ARG A 513 -11.81 33.36 -3.41
N GLU A 514 -12.32 34.37 -2.68
CA GLU A 514 -11.63 35.65 -2.47
C GLU A 514 -10.24 35.46 -1.83
N ILE A 515 -10.15 34.67 -0.75
CA ILE A 515 -8.91 34.46 0.00
C ILE A 515 -7.87 33.70 -0.83
N MET A 516 -8.26 32.61 -1.50
CA MET A 516 -7.35 31.82 -2.33
C MET A 516 -6.85 32.61 -3.55
N ASN A 517 -7.72 33.38 -4.21
CA ASN A 517 -7.32 34.22 -5.33
C ASN A 517 -6.42 35.39 -4.89
N GLN A 518 -6.59 35.94 -3.68
CA GLN A 518 -5.68 36.95 -3.13
C GLN A 518 -4.27 36.38 -2.94
N ALA A 519 -4.11 35.22 -2.30
CA ALA A 519 -2.81 34.56 -2.11
C ALA A 519 -2.14 34.24 -3.47
N ARG A 520 -2.93 33.74 -4.43
CA ARG A 520 -2.49 33.47 -5.80
C ARG A 520 -2.04 34.73 -6.54
N SER A 521 -2.71 35.86 -6.34
CA SER A 521 -2.31 37.15 -6.94
C SER A 521 -0.99 37.70 -6.38
N GLU A 522 -0.65 37.36 -5.13
CA GLU A 522 0.65 37.64 -4.52
C GLU A 522 1.74 36.61 -4.90
N GLY A 523 1.40 35.62 -5.73
CA GLY A 523 2.32 34.55 -6.16
C GLY A 523 2.70 33.57 -5.05
N LYS A 524 1.80 33.36 -4.09
CA LYS A 524 1.94 32.47 -2.94
C LYS A 524 1.03 31.25 -3.08
N LEU A 525 1.46 30.11 -2.53
CA LEU A 525 0.62 28.91 -2.43
C LEU A 525 -0.33 29.03 -1.23
N PHE A 526 -1.55 28.55 -1.34
CA PHE A 526 -2.54 28.59 -0.25
C PHE A 526 -2.92 27.21 0.31
N ARG A 527 -3.10 27.14 1.63
CA ARG A 527 -3.53 25.95 2.40
C ARG A 527 -4.61 26.29 3.42
N TRP A 528 -5.59 25.40 3.59
CA TRP A 528 -6.42 25.36 4.80
C TRP A 528 -5.93 24.25 5.75
N TRP A 529 -5.70 24.58 7.03
CA TRP A 529 -5.51 23.61 8.11
C TRP A 529 -6.74 23.57 9.02
N GLY A 530 -6.88 22.52 9.84
CA GLY A 530 -8.10 22.33 10.65
C GLY A 530 -9.39 22.13 9.84
N ALA A 531 -9.26 21.74 8.57
CA ALA A 531 -10.36 21.50 7.65
C ALA A 531 -10.98 20.09 7.84
N PRO A 532 -12.18 19.81 7.33
CA PRO A 532 -12.83 18.50 7.47
C PRO A 532 -12.08 17.39 6.71
N ASP A 533 -11.46 16.42 7.39
CA ASP A 533 -10.81 15.27 6.74
C ASP A 533 -11.86 14.24 6.27
N THR A 534 -12.49 14.52 5.13
CA THR A 534 -13.49 13.67 4.48
C THR A 534 -13.28 13.65 2.97
N GLU A 535 -13.69 12.57 2.30
CA GLU A 535 -13.57 12.46 0.84
C GLU A 535 -14.38 13.57 0.15
N ASN A 536 -15.63 13.82 0.58
CA ASN A 536 -16.46 14.93 0.10
C ASN A 536 -15.73 16.28 0.14
N TYR A 537 -15.08 16.61 1.26
CA TYR A 537 -14.29 17.84 1.36
C TYR A 537 -13.08 17.83 0.43
N LYS A 538 -12.34 16.71 0.36
CA LYS A 538 -11.15 16.58 -0.49
C LYS A 538 -11.49 16.77 -1.97
N HIS A 539 -12.53 16.12 -2.48
CA HIS A 539 -13.00 16.30 -3.86
C HIS A 539 -13.44 17.75 -4.12
N PHE A 540 -14.26 18.34 -3.23
CA PHE A 540 -14.70 19.74 -3.34
C PHE A 540 -13.51 20.71 -3.38
N ILE A 541 -12.58 20.64 -2.43
CA ILE A 541 -11.51 21.64 -2.28
C ILE A 541 -10.45 21.53 -3.40
N LEU A 542 -10.29 20.33 -3.99
CA LEU A 542 -9.51 20.12 -5.21
C LEU A 542 -10.21 20.74 -6.44
N GLN A 543 -11.53 20.60 -6.57
CA GLN A 543 -12.32 21.22 -7.65
C GLN A 543 -12.34 22.76 -7.55
N GLU A 544 -12.32 23.32 -6.32
CA GLU A 544 -12.11 24.75 -6.06
C GLU A 544 -10.66 25.23 -6.30
N GLY A 545 -9.74 24.32 -6.60
CA GLY A 545 -8.37 24.64 -6.99
C GLY A 545 -7.51 25.16 -5.84
N ILE A 546 -7.53 24.50 -4.69
CA ILE A 546 -6.54 24.70 -3.61
C ILE A 546 -5.12 24.34 -4.09
N ASP A 547 -4.10 25.08 -3.66
CA ASP A 547 -2.72 24.78 -4.06
C ASP A 547 -2.11 23.64 -3.21
N LEU A 548 -2.47 23.57 -1.92
CA LEU A 548 -1.98 22.57 -0.95
C LEU A 548 -3.14 21.99 -0.12
N ILE A 549 -3.30 20.66 -0.16
CA ILE A 549 -4.35 19.92 0.53
C ILE A 549 -3.77 19.02 1.64
N GLY A 550 -4.25 19.21 2.88
CA GLY A 550 -3.84 18.41 4.04
C GLY A 550 -4.37 16.97 4.00
N ALA A 551 -3.61 16.04 4.58
CA ALA A 551 -4.05 14.68 4.83
C ALA A 551 -3.45 14.10 6.12
N ASP A 552 -4.33 13.61 7.00
CA ASP A 552 -3.98 12.74 8.11
C ASP A 552 -3.93 11.28 7.63
N ASP A 553 -4.97 10.83 6.92
CA ASP A 553 -4.91 9.62 6.10
C ASP A 553 -4.29 9.90 4.72
N LEU A 554 -2.99 9.58 4.63
CA LEU A 554 -2.19 9.67 3.40
C LEU A 554 -2.69 8.72 2.31
N ASN A 555 -3.25 7.57 2.67
CA ASN A 555 -3.73 6.59 1.71
C ASN A 555 -5.07 7.00 1.10
N SER A 556 -5.98 7.56 1.91
CA SER A 556 -7.21 8.21 1.43
C SER A 556 -6.88 9.32 0.42
N LEU A 557 -5.97 10.25 0.75
CA LEU A 557 -5.63 11.32 -0.20
C LEU A 557 -4.87 10.79 -1.43
N PHE A 558 -3.97 9.82 -1.28
CA PHE A 558 -3.29 9.20 -2.43
C PHE A 558 -4.29 8.59 -3.41
N ASN A 559 -5.26 7.82 -2.90
CA ASN A 559 -6.27 7.18 -3.74
C ASN A 559 -7.10 8.27 -4.45
N ILE A 560 -7.58 9.31 -3.75
CA ILE A 560 -8.31 10.43 -4.37
C ILE A 560 -7.50 11.14 -5.47
N LEU A 561 -6.19 11.36 -5.24
CA LEU A 561 -5.32 12.04 -6.22
C LEU A 561 -4.85 11.15 -7.39
N THR A 562 -5.03 9.83 -7.30
CA THR A 562 -4.75 8.88 -8.39
C THR A 562 -6.00 8.32 -9.05
N ASP A 563 -7.19 8.60 -8.51
CA ASP A 563 -8.45 8.01 -8.97
C ASP A 563 -8.94 8.64 -10.29
N LYS A 564 -8.60 7.98 -11.38
CA LYS A 564 -9.04 8.35 -12.73
C LYS A 564 -10.52 8.03 -13.00
N ARG A 565 -11.29 7.46 -12.05
CA ARG A 565 -12.73 7.19 -12.23
C ARG A 565 -13.57 8.46 -12.45
N GLU A 566 -13.19 9.61 -11.87
CA GLU A 566 -13.84 10.90 -12.22
C GLU A 566 -13.56 11.33 -13.68
N SER A 567 -12.42 10.94 -14.26
CA SER A 567 -12.07 11.30 -15.65
C SER A 567 -12.82 10.51 -16.72
N LEU A 568 -13.61 9.50 -16.31
CA LEU A 568 -14.51 8.72 -17.17
C LEU A 568 -15.98 9.17 -17.05
N GLY A 569 -16.24 10.29 -16.36
CA GLY A 569 -17.57 10.86 -16.10
C GLY A 569 -17.83 12.22 -16.79
N LYS A 570 -17.24 12.47 -17.97
CA LYS A 570 -17.45 13.68 -18.79
C LYS A 570 -17.55 13.35 -20.27
#